data_AF-A0A9X6RBG8-F1
#
_entry.id   AF-A0A9X6RBG8-F1
#
_cell.length_a   1.000
_cell.length_b   1.000
_cell.length_c   1.000
_cell.angle_alpha   90.00
_cell.angle_beta   90.00
_cell.angle_gamma   90.00
#
_symmetry.space_group_name_H-M   'P 1'
#
loop_
_entity.id
_entity.type
_entity.pdbx_description
1 polymer ?
#
loop_
_entity_poly.entity_id
_entity_poly.type
_entity_poly.pdbx_seq_one_letter_code
_entity_poly.pdbx_strand_id
1 'polypeptide(L)' 'MNLIKPNEVEINCSEDGVYDGQVAKVMDLRMDRGEVDYRIITADGSEFWIPSENTTIIF' A
#
# COMPACT_ATOMS: atom_id res chain seq x y z
N MET A 1 -12.04 -15.65 -2.28
CA MET A 1 -11.08 -14.88 -3.11
C MET A 1 -9.69 -15.13 -2.52
N ASN A 2 -8.72 -15.58 -3.32
CA ASN A 2 -7.34 -15.66 -2.86
C ASN A 2 -6.77 -14.24 -2.86
N LEU A 3 -6.55 -13.67 -1.68
CA LEU A 3 -5.90 -12.37 -1.53
C LEU A 3 -4.42 -12.57 -1.85
N ILE A 4 -3.97 -12.00 -2.97
CA ILE A 4 -2.56 -11.96 -3.33
C ILE A 4 -1.96 -10.78 -2.57
N LYS A 5 -0.99 -11.07 -1.70
CA LYS A 5 -0.17 -10.05 -1.05
C LYS A 5 0.95 -9.65 -2.02
N PRO A 6 0.93 -8.45 -2.62
CA PRO A 6 2.08 -7.96 -3.36
C PRO A 6 3.29 -7.77 -2.43
N ASN A 7 4.51 -7.87 -2.94
CA ASN A 7 5.71 -7.60 -2.13
C ASN A 7 5.91 -6.09 -1.95
N GLU A 8 5.72 -5.34 -3.04
CA GLU A 8 5.97 -3.91 -3.13
C GLU A 8 4.83 -3.26 -3.92
N VAL A 9 4.55 -2.00 -3.57
CA VAL A 9 3.57 -1.16 -4.25
C VAL A 9 4.14 0.24 -4.42
N GLU A 10 3.79 0.90 -5.52
CA GLU A 10 3.99 2.34 -5.68
C GLU A 10 2.79 3.08 -5.09
N ILE A 11 3.04 4.09 -4.26
CA ILE A 11 2.00 4.92 -3.68
C ILE A 11 1.62 5.97 -4.72
N ASN A 12 0.38 5.92 -5.24
CA ASN A 12 -0.11 6.89 -6.22
C ASN A 12 -0.65 8.16 -5.55
N CYS A 13 -1.19 8.01 -4.34
CA CYS A 13 -1.88 9.10 -3.62
C CYS A 13 -1.78 8.87 -2.11
N SER A 14 -1.09 9.76 -1.41
CA SER A 14 -1.01 9.83 0.04
C SER A 14 -1.80 11.04 0.56
N GLU A 15 -2.30 10.98 1.79
CA GLU A 15 -3.22 12.01 2.36
C GLU A 15 -2.61 13.43 2.31
N ASP A 16 -1.28 13.54 2.43
CA ASP A 16 -0.52 14.79 2.33
C ASP A 16 0.31 14.92 1.03
N GLY A 17 0.21 13.97 0.10
CA GLY A 17 1.02 13.89 -1.12
C GLY A 17 2.51 13.60 -0.89
N VAL A 18 2.92 13.33 0.35
CA VAL A 18 4.32 13.17 0.78
C VAL A 18 5.00 11.97 0.13
N TYR A 19 4.23 10.91 -0.12
CA TYR A 19 4.75 9.63 -0.57
C TYR A 19 4.37 9.30 -2.02
N ASP A 20 3.79 10.24 -2.76
CA ASP A 20 3.34 10.04 -4.13
C ASP A 20 4.52 9.70 -5.06
N GLY A 21 4.40 8.60 -5.79
CA GLY A 21 5.47 8.01 -6.62
C GLY A 21 6.54 7.25 -5.84
N GLN A 22 6.39 7.08 -4.52
CA GLN A 22 7.33 6.30 -3.73
C GLN A 22 6.96 4.82 -3.72
N VAL A 23 7.97 3.96 -3.88
CA VAL A 23 7.83 2.52 -3.67
C VAL A 23 7.89 2.19 -2.18
N ALA A 24 6.91 1.45 -1.70
CA ALA A 24 6.82 0.95 -0.33
C ALA A 24 6.63 -0.56 -0.29
N LYS A 25 7.11 -1.20 0.79
CA LYS A 25 6.98 -2.64 0.99
C LYS A 25 5.68 -2.96 1.69
N VAL A 26 4.95 -3.96 1.21
CA VAL A 26 3.70 -4.40 1.84
C VAL A 26 4.00 -5.39 2.96
N MET A 27 3.74 -4.96 4.18
CA MET A 27 3.93 -5.72 5.40
C MET A 27 2.74 -6.60 5.72
N ASP A 28 1.52 -6.13 5.44
CA ASP A 28 0.29 -6.87 5.70
C ASP A 28 -0.83 -6.37 4.79
N LEU A 29 -1.94 -7.10 4.76
CA LEU A 29 -3.16 -6.66 4.09
C LEU A 29 -4.38 -7.01 4.92
N ARG A 30 -5.40 -6.17 4.86
CA ARG A 30 -6.72 -6.46 5.42
C ARG A 30 -7.78 -6.22 4.35
N MET A 31 -8.87 -6.98 4.45
CA MET A 31 -10.02 -6.82 3.59
C MET A 31 -11.26 -6.59 4.46
N ASP A 32 -11.93 -5.46 4.29
CA ASP A 32 -13.22 -5.18 4.92
C ASP A 32 -14.25 -4.87 3.84
N ARG A 33 -15.38 -5.58 3.84
CA ARG A 33 -16.53 -5.33 2.94
C ARG A 33 -16.23 -5.24 1.43
N GLY A 34 -15.11 -5.77 0.97
CA GLY A 34 -14.71 -5.71 -0.45
C GLY A 34 -13.57 -4.73 -0.73
N GLU A 35 -13.27 -3.85 0.21
CA GLU A 35 -12.16 -2.91 0.18
C GLU A 35 -10.91 -3.57 0.76
N VAL A 36 -9.76 -3.30 0.17
CA VAL A 36 -8.47 -3.84 0.60
C VAL A 36 -7.59 -2.69 1.04
N ASP A 37 -7.03 -2.79 2.25
CA ASP A 37 -5.99 -1.89 2.70
C ASP A 37 -4.67 -2.65 2.81
N TYR A 38 -3.59 -1.99 2.40
CA TYR A 38 -2.23 -2.46 2.60
C TYR A 38 -1.60 -1.76 3.80
N ARG A 39 -0.94 -2.55 4.65
CA ARG A 39 0.01 -2.01 5.63
C ARG A 39 1.35 -1.92 4.93
N ILE A 40 1.85 -0.72 4.76
CA ILE A 40 3.10 -0.46 4.03
C ILE A 40 4.17 0.12 4.94
N ILE A 41 5.43 -0.11 4.57
CA ILE A 41 6.60 0.58 5.13
C ILE A 41 7.36 1.29 4.01
N THR A 42 7.51 2.60 4.14
CA THR A 42 8.23 3.47 3.21
C THR A 42 9.74 3.47 3.51
N ALA A 43 10.55 4.04 2.61
CA ALA A 43 12.02 3.99 2.73
C ALA A 43 12.57 4.79 3.93
N ASP A 44 11.82 5.79 4.42
CA ASP A 44 12.10 6.55 5.64
C ASP A 44 11.74 5.79 6.93
N GLY A 45 11.17 4.58 6.80
CA GLY A 45 10.73 3.74 7.91
C GLY A 45 9.34 4.09 8.44
N SER A 46 8.62 5.02 7.80
CA SER A 46 7.24 5.33 8.16
C SER A 46 6.33 4.15 7.82
N GLU A 47 5.39 3.84 8.71
CA GLU A 47 4.50 2.70 8.58
C GLU A 47 3.05 3.13 8.79
N PHE A 48 2.20 2.81 7.82
CA PHE A 48 0.79 3.18 7.85
C PHE A 48 -0.06 2.27 6.97
N TRP A 49 -1.38 2.40 7.12
CA TRP A 49 -2.36 1.72 6.27
C TRP A 49 -2.75 2.64 5.12
N ILE A 50 -2.81 2.09 3.92
CA ILE A 50 -3.23 2.80 2.72
C ILE A 50 -4.24 1.93 1.94
N PRO A 51 -5.35 2.51 1.45
CA PRO A 51 -6.27 1.83 0.56
C PRO A 51 -5.55 1.32 -0.70
N SER A 52 -5.86 0.10 -1.14
CA SER A 52 -5.21 -0.48 -2.32
C SER A 52 -5.44 0.36 -3.58
N GLU A 53 -6.56 1.08 -3.67
CA GLU A 53 -6.88 2.00 -4.78
C GLU A 53 -5.88 3.16 -4.93
N ASN A 54 -5.22 3.53 -3.83
CA ASN A 54 -4.21 4.57 -3.81
C ASN A 54 -2.81 4.02 -4.12
N THR A 55 -2.71 2.77 -4.57
CA THR A 55 -1.44 2.11 -4.84
C THR A 55 -1.46 1.35 -6.16
N THR A 56 -0.29 1.18 -6.77
CA THR A 56 -0.08 0.33 -7.94
C THR A 56 0.82 -0.83 -7.56
N ILE A 57 0.39 -2.07 -7.83
CA ILE A 57 1.21 -3.26 -7.63
C ILE A 57 2.34 -3.28 -8.67
N ILE A 58 3.57 -3.43 -8.20
CA ILE A 58 4.76 -3.61 -9.05
C ILE A 58 5.32 -5.02 -8.85
N PHE A 59 5.81 -5.65 -9.93
CA PHE A 59 6.27 -7.04 -9.98
C PHE A 59 7.78 -7.12 -10.22
#